data_AF-A0A4R1I745-F1
#
_entry.id   AF-A0A4R1I745-F1
#
_cell.length_a   1.000
_cell.length_b   1.000
_cell.length_c   1.000
_cell.angle_alpha   90.00
_cell.angle_beta   90.00
_cell.angle_gamma   90.00
#
_symmetry.space_group_name_H-M   'P 1'
#
loop_
_entity.id
_entity.type
_entity.pdbx_description
1 polymer ?
#
loop_
_entity_poly.entity_id
_entity_poly.type
_entity_poly.pdbx_seq_one_letter_code
_entity_poly.pdbx_strand_id
1 'polypeptide(L)' 'MTEKLEALRSRLLAAQRELIVAAAEAGAVPPDNALRKIADMEVALAAIEAMIDEARQG' A
#
# COMPACT_ATOMS: atom_id res chain seq x y z
N MET A 1 14.87 -3.27 12.39
CA MET A 1 13.79 -2.30 12.06
C MET A 1 13.27 -2.55 10.64
N THR A 2 14.17 -2.72 9.68
CA THR A 2 13.90 -3.00 8.26
C THR A 2 12.91 -4.15 8.05
N GLU A 3 13.08 -5.31 8.69
CA GLU A 3 12.14 -6.44 8.56
C GLU A 3 10.70 -6.10 8.98
N LYS A 4 10.53 -5.25 10.00
CA LYS A 4 9.19 -4.79 10.45
C LYS A 4 8.57 -3.83 9.43
N LEU A 5 9.37 -2.97 8.81
CA LEU A 5 8.94 -2.05 7.75
C LEU A 5 8.57 -2.83 6.47
N GLU A 6 9.36 -3.83 6.10
CA GLU A 6 9.07 -4.73 4.97
C GLU A 6 7.78 -5.53 5.19
N ALA A 7 7.57 -6.03 6.42
CA ALA A 7 6.32 -6.70 6.78
C ALA A 7 5.11 -5.74 6.72
N LEU A 8 5.27 -4.49 7.16
CA LEU A 8 4.20 -3.48 7.06
C LEU A 8 3.89 -3.13 5.60
N ARG A 9 4.94 -2.91 4.78
CA ARG A 9 4.82 -2.69 3.33
C ARG A 9 4.06 -3.81 2.65
N SER A 10 4.40 -5.06 2.95
CA SER A 10 3.74 -6.23 2.38
C SER A 10 2.23 -6.26 2.71
N ARG A 11 1.86 -5.94 3.94
CA ARG A 11 0.44 -5.90 4.36
C ARG A 11 -0.33 -4.76 3.69
N LEU A 12 0.27 -3.59 3.56
CA LEU A 12 -0.35 -2.45 2.89
C LEU A 12 -0.56 -2.71 1.39
N LEU A 13 0.44 -3.31 0.72
CA LEU A 13 0.29 -3.74 -0.68
C LEU A 13 -0.80 -4.80 -0.86
N ALA A 14 -0.88 -5.77 0.05
CA ALA A 14 -1.94 -6.78 0.02
C ALA A 14 -3.33 -6.13 0.16
N ALA A 15 -3.51 -5.26 1.16
CA ALA A 15 -4.78 -4.57 1.39
C ALA A 15 -5.18 -3.65 0.22
N GLN A 16 -4.22 -2.96 -0.40
CA GLN A 16 -4.48 -2.18 -1.61
C GLN A 16 -4.92 -3.07 -2.77
N ARG A 17 -4.21 -4.18 -3.01
CA ARG A 17 -4.53 -5.12 -4.08
C ARG A 17 -5.92 -5.70 -3.90
N GLU A 18 -6.32 -6.04 -2.68
CA GLU A 18 -7.68 -6.53 -2.38
C GLU A 18 -8.75 -5.52 -2.79
N LEU A 19 -8.58 -4.22 -2.50
CA LEU A 19 -9.55 -3.19 -2.91
C LEU A 19 -9.65 -3.06 -4.43
N ILE A 20 -8.51 -3.10 -5.12
CA ILE A 20 -8.45 -2.99 -6.59
C ILE A 20 -9.09 -4.22 -7.24
N VAL A 21 -8.75 -5.42 -6.76
CA VAL A 21 -9.29 -6.68 -7.26
C VAL A 21 -10.79 -6.75 -7.02
N ALA A 22 -11.29 -6.37 -5.83
CA ALA A 22 -12.72 -6.37 -5.54
C ALA A 22 -13.52 -5.47 -6.50
N ALA A 23 -12.99 -4.30 -6.85
CA ALA A 23 -13.63 -3.43 -7.84
C ALA A 23 -13.62 -4.07 -9.26
N ALA A 24 -12.49 -4.65 -9.66
CA ALA A 24 -12.35 -5.34 -10.94
C ALA A 24 -13.30 -6.54 -11.06
N GLU A 25 -13.42 -7.36 -10.01
CA GLU A 25 -14.34 -8.50 -9.94
C GLU A 25 -15.81 -8.05 -10.00
N ALA A 26 -16.13 -6.89 -9.43
CA ALA A 26 -17.45 -6.27 -9.54
C ALA A 26 -17.73 -5.64 -10.92
N GLY A 27 -16.75 -5.62 -11.84
CA GLY A 27 -16.88 -4.96 -13.15
C GLY A 27 -17.02 -3.45 -13.03
N ALA A 28 -16.50 -2.86 -11.96
CA ALA A 28 -16.65 -1.44 -11.63
C ALA A 28 -15.31 -0.78 -11.31
N VAL A 29 -15.31 0.54 -11.25
CA VAL A 29 -14.21 1.30 -10.63
C VAL A 29 -14.38 1.28 -9.10
N PRO A 30 -13.28 1.39 -8.32
CA PRO A 30 -13.42 1.56 -6.88
C PRO A 30 -14.24 2.82 -6.58
N PRO A 31 -15.17 2.79 -5.59
CA PRO A 31 -15.91 3.98 -5.18
C PRO A 31 -14.96 5.05 -4.59
N ASP A 32 -15.40 6.30 -4.53
CA ASP A 32 -14.56 7.44 -4.10
C ASP A 32 -13.86 7.23 -2.75
N ASN A 33 -14.54 6.60 -1.80
CA ASN A 33 -13.96 6.26 -0.50
C ASN A 33 -12.85 5.19 -0.61
N ALA A 34 -13.01 4.20 -1.50
CA ALA A 34 -11.99 3.21 -1.79
C ALA A 34 -10.80 3.83 -2.54
N LEU A 35 -11.06 4.71 -3.52
CA LEU A 35 -10.00 5.47 -4.21
C LEU A 35 -9.20 6.33 -3.23
N ARG A 36 -9.87 7.04 -2.30
CA ARG A 36 -9.20 7.81 -1.25
C ARG A 36 -8.32 6.91 -0.37
N LYS A 37 -8.87 5.78 0.09
CA LYS A 37 -8.11 4.81 0.90
C LYS A 37 -6.90 4.27 0.15
N ILE A 38 -7.04 3.96 -1.15
CA ILE A 38 -5.92 3.54 -2.00
C ILE A 38 -4.85 4.62 -2.07
N ALA A 39 -5.24 5.88 -2.28
CA ALA A 39 -4.30 7.00 -2.33
C ALA A 39 -3.56 7.21 -1.01
N ASP A 40 -4.25 7.12 0.13
CA ASP A 40 -3.63 7.24 1.45
C ASP A 40 -2.64 6.09 1.71
N MET A 41 -2.95 4.87 1.25
CA MET A 41 -2.03 3.73 1.33
C MET A 41 -0.78 3.93 0.47
N GLU A 42 -0.90 4.52 -0.73
CA GLU A 42 0.27 4.81 -1.58
C GLU A 42 1.22 5.81 -0.94
N VAL A 43 0.69 6.86 -0.29
CA VAL A 43 1.51 7.83 0.45
C VAL A 43 2.26 7.13 1.59
N ALA A 44 1.60 6.26 2.34
CA ALA A 44 2.23 5.49 3.41
C ALA A 44 3.29 4.51 2.88
N LEU A 45 3.02 3.83 1.76
CA LEU A 45 3.95 2.92 1.10
C LEU A 45 5.23 3.64 0.67
N ALA A 46 5.10 4.80 0.02
CA ALA A 46 6.25 5.61 -0.39
C ALA A 46 7.12 6.02 0.81
N ALA A 47 6.51 6.43 1.93
CA ALA A 47 7.24 6.76 3.15
C ALA A 47 7.98 5.53 3.73
N ILE A 48 7.34 4.36 3.75
CA ILE A 48 7.95 3.12 4.25
C ILE A 48 9.12 2.69 3.35
N GLU A 49 8.98 2.80 2.03
CA GLU A 49 10.02 2.48 1.07
C GLU A 49 11.24 3.39 1.26
N ALA A 50 11.04 4.70 1.43
CA ALA A 50 12.12 5.62 1.76
C ALA A 50 12.84 5.23 3.07
N MET A 51 12.10 4.90 4.13
CA MET A 51 12.69 4.46 5.41
C MET A 51 13.47 3.14 5.28
N ILE A 52 13.03 2.21 4.42
CA ILE A 52 13.75 0.96 4.15
C ILE A 52 15.05 1.25 3.40
N ASP A 53 15.00 2.13 2.40
CA ASP A 53 16.16 2.49 1.60
C ASP A 53 17.22 3.24 2.43
N GLU A 54 16.79 4.16 3.30
CA GLU A 54 17.66 4.81 4.29
C GLU A 54 18.32 3.79 5.22
N ALA A 55 17.55 2.84 5.75
CA ALA A 55 18.05 1.80 6.65
C ALA A 55 19.01 0.78 5.98
N ARG A 56 19.06 0.75 4.64
CA ARG A 56 20.00 -0.10 3.89
C ARG A 56 21.28 0.64 3.50
N GLN A 57 21.23 1.97 3.45
CA GLN A 57 22.36 2.82 3.08
C GLN A 57 23.17 3.32 4.28
N GLY A 58 22.59 3.33 5.48
CA GLY A 58 23.26 3.62 6.76
C GLY A 58 23.82 2.38 7.43
#